data_AF-A0A800EQE2-F1
#
_entry.id   AF-A0A800EQE2-F1
#
_cell.length_a   1.000
_cell.length_b   1.000
_cell.length_c   1.000
_cell.angle_alpha   90.00
_cell.angle_beta   90.00
_cell.angle_gamma   90.00
#
_symmetry.space_group_name_H-M   'P 1'
#
loop_
_entity.id
_entity.type
_entity.pdbx_description
1 polymer ?
#
loop_
_entity_poly.entity_id
_entity_poly.type
_entity_poly.pdbx_seq_one_letter_code
_entity_poly.pdbx_strand_id
1 'polypeptide(L)'
;MLAAVLREQTEKAEIREQAQKVQARRQGLGSRHVVLSFATALSMWIWIWPPGALRIAAPGPPPLVEEDASLRLVMYLQAQKNEQYFFDTGAVPIELDDAGPAFRGMECIRLTNRDYRILGRTRRVTLSYSSVDPLNIFVGAGASVLDVMTLN
;
A
#
# COMPACT_ATOMS: atom_id res chain seq x y z
N MET A 1 49.89 61.35 18.92
CA MET A 1 48.62 60.59 18.85
C MET A 1 48.56 59.61 17.67
N LEU A 2 49.09 59.93 16.48
CA LEU A 2 49.07 59.00 15.32
C LEU A 2 49.84 57.68 15.53
N ALA A 3 50.98 57.71 16.21
CA ALA A 3 51.82 56.53 16.41
C ALA A 3 51.14 55.43 17.27
N ALA A 4 50.27 55.83 18.20
CA ALA A 4 49.51 54.88 19.02
C ALA A 4 48.42 54.17 18.20
N VAL A 5 47.73 54.92 17.34
CA VAL A 5 46.69 54.38 16.44
C VAL A 5 47.29 53.43 15.40
N LEU A 6 48.46 53.75 14.85
CA LEU A 6 49.14 52.87 13.90
C LEU A 6 49.56 51.53 14.55
N ARG A 7 50.05 51.58 15.79
CA ARG A 7 50.44 50.39 16.55
C ARG A 7 49.23 49.50 16.90
N GLU A 8 48.10 50.12 17.23
CA GLU A 8 46.85 49.38 17.49
C GLU A 8 46.26 48.76 16.21
N GLN A 9 46.44 49.40 15.05
CA GLN A 9 46.02 48.86 13.76
C GLN A 9 46.87 47.65 13.34
N THR A 10 48.19 47.69 13.56
CA THR A 10 49.08 46.58 13.25
C THR A 10 48.80 45.37 14.13
N GLU A 11 48.59 45.59 15.43
CA GLU A 11 48.28 44.51 16.38
C GLU A 11 46.93 43.84 16.06
N LYS A 12 45.91 44.63 15.71
CA LYS A 12 44.61 44.09 15.25
C LYS A 12 44.72 43.34 13.92
N ALA A 13 45.63 43.76 13.02
CA ALA A 13 45.85 43.06 11.75
C ALA A 13 46.51 41.69 11.98
N GLU A 14 47.52 41.61 12.85
CA GLU A 14 48.21 40.36 13.20
C GLU A 14 47.27 39.36 13.88
N ILE A 15 46.41 39.84 14.80
CA ILE A 15 45.41 39.01 15.47
C ILE A 15 44.38 38.47 14.46
N ARG A 16 43.93 39.29 13.50
CA ARG A 16 43.00 38.86 12.45
C ARG A 16 43.63 37.86 11.50
N GLU A 17 44.90 38.03 11.16
CA GLU A 17 45.63 37.11 10.29
C GLU A 17 45.85 35.75 10.98
N GLN A 18 46.18 35.74 12.28
CA GLN A 18 46.25 34.51 13.07
C GLN A 18 44.88 33.83 13.20
N ALA A 19 43.82 34.59 13.46
CA ALA A 19 42.46 34.05 13.58
C ALA A 19 41.99 33.42 12.24
N GLN A 20 42.29 34.06 11.11
CA GLN A 20 42.00 33.52 9.78
C GLN A 20 42.81 32.26 9.48
N LYS A 21 44.10 32.20 9.85
CA LYS A 21 44.93 30.99 9.70
C LYS A 21 44.39 29.82 10.53
N VAL A 22 43.91 30.08 11.76
CA VAL A 22 43.31 29.03 12.62
C VAL A 22 41.95 28.57 12.09
N GLN A 23 41.12 29.49 11.58
CA GLN A 23 39.83 29.14 10.95
C GLN A 23 40.00 28.39 9.63
N ALA A 24 40.89 28.82 8.74
CA ALA A 24 41.18 28.15 7.48
C ALA A 24 41.75 26.73 7.70
N ARG A 25 42.52 26.53 8.76
CA ARG A 25 43.02 25.19 9.16
C ARG A 25 41.91 24.28 9.69
N ARG A 26 40.85 24.83 10.29
CA ARG A 26 39.67 24.08 10.76
C ARG A 26 38.60 23.86 9.68
N GLN A 27 38.52 24.76 8.69
CA GLN A 27 37.61 24.67 7.54
C GLN A 27 38.25 24.01 6.31
N GLY A 28 39.35 23.27 6.50
CA GLY A 28 39.96 22.48 5.43
C GLY A 28 38.94 21.53 4.81
N LEU A 29 39.04 21.33 3.49
CA LEU A 29 38.20 20.56 2.56
C LEU A 29 37.60 19.22 3.04
N GLY A 30 37.99 18.70 4.20
CA GLY A 30 37.50 17.46 4.79
C GLY A 30 36.08 17.49 5.35
N SER A 31 35.52 18.65 5.77
CA SER A 31 34.18 18.66 6.36
C SER A 31 33.10 18.22 5.37
N ARG A 32 33.27 18.60 4.10
CA ARG A 32 32.34 18.25 3.02
C ARG A 32 32.36 16.76 2.73
N HIS A 33 33.54 16.12 2.74
CA HIS A 33 33.69 14.68 2.56
C HIS A 33 33.17 13.90 3.77
N VAL A 34 33.35 14.42 4.99
CA VAL A 34 32.79 13.83 6.21
C VAL A 34 31.26 13.86 6.17
N VAL A 35 30.67 15.00 5.82
CA VAL A 35 29.21 15.13 5.66
C VAL A 35 28.69 14.22 4.56
N LEU A 36 29.38 14.14 3.42
CA LEU A 36 28.99 13.26 2.32
C LEU A 36 29.04 11.79 2.75
N SER A 37 30.13 11.37 3.40
CA SER A 37 30.29 9.99 3.88
C SER A 37 29.21 9.62 4.89
N PHE A 38 28.89 10.54 5.81
CA PHE A 38 27.84 10.34 6.80
C PHE A 38 26.46 10.24 6.13
N ALA A 39 26.16 11.11 5.16
CA ALA A 39 24.91 11.05 4.40
C ALA A 39 24.78 9.74 3.60
N THR A 40 25.88 9.26 3.01
CA THR A 40 25.89 8.01 2.23
C THR A 40 25.69 6.80 3.14
N ALA A 41 26.36 6.78 4.30
CA ALA A 41 26.19 5.74 5.31
C ALA A 41 24.76 5.72 5.88
N LEU A 42 24.19 6.90 6.16
CA LEU A 42 22.81 7.03 6.63
C LEU A 42 21.82 6.55 5.56
N SER A 43 22.06 6.88 4.29
CA SER A 43 21.25 6.41 3.15
C SER A 43 21.30 4.89 3.01
N MET A 44 22.49 4.28 3.03
CA MET A 44 22.64 2.82 3.01
C MET A 44 21.96 2.16 4.23
N TRP A 45 22.10 2.76 5.42
CA TRP A 45 21.46 2.28 6.64
C TRP A 45 19.93 2.25 6.52
N ILE A 46 19.32 3.32 5.99
CA ILE A 46 17.88 3.41 5.76
C ILE A 46 17.41 2.35 4.76
N TRP A 47 18.21 2.02 3.74
CA TRP A 47 17.87 0.97 2.78
C TRP A 47 17.97 -0.44 3.37
N ILE A 48 19.00 -0.70 4.17
CA ILE A 48 19.21 -2.02 4.79
C ILE A 48 18.17 -2.23 5.89
N TRP A 49 18.01 -1.26 6.79
CA TRP A 49 17.07 -1.28 7.91
C TRP A 49 16.14 -0.08 7.82
N PRO A 50 15.07 -0.18 7.00
CA PRO A 50 14.08 0.88 6.94
C PRO A 50 13.50 1.10 8.34
N PRO A 51 13.65 2.32 8.90
CA PRO A 51 13.14 2.62 10.23
C PRO A 51 11.64 2.33 10.29
N GLY A 52 11.17 1.82 11.42
CA GLY A 52 9.76 1.41 11.59
C GLY A 52 8.76 2.51 11.23
N ALA A 53 9.15 3.79 11.31
CA ALA A 53 8.35 4.93 10.87
C ALA A 53 8.02 4.95 9.36
N LEU A 54 8.82 4.28 8.53
CA LEU A 54 8.57 4.12 7.09
C LEU A 54 7.78 2.84 6.78
N ARG A 55 7.51 1.98 7.77
CA ARG A 55 6.68 0.80 7.57
C ARG A 55 5.23 1.23 7.65
N ILE A 56 4.56 1.23 6.51
CA ILE A 56 3.10 1.31 6.48
C ILE A 56 2.59 0.11 7.28
N ALA A 57 1.97 0.38 8.42
CA ALA A 57 1.33 -0.68 9.20
C ALA A 57 0.30 -1.35 8.28
N ALA A 58 0.35 -2.68 8.20
CA ALA A 58 -0.67 -3.40 7.45
C ALA A 58 -2.04 -2.96 8.01
N PRO A 59 -2.98 -2.55 7.16
CA PRO A 59 -4.30 -2.19 7.63
C PRO A 59 -4.84 -3.34 8.46
N GLY A 60 -5.47 -3.01 9.60
CA GLY A 60 -6.12 -4.01 10.42
C GLY A 60 -7.12 -4.83 9.57
N PRO A 61 -7.44 -6.06 9.97
CA PRO A 61 -8.44 -6.84 9.25
C PRO A 61 -9.73 -6.03 9.16
N PRO A 62 -10.37 -5.96 7.99
CA PRO A 62 -11.56 -5.14 7.80
C PRO A 62 -12.66 -5.58 8.78
N PRO A 63 -13.54 -4.65 9.20
CA PRO A 63 -14.80 -4.97 9.86
C PRO A 63 -15.55 -6.11 9.15
N LEU A 64 -16.24 -6.94 9.93
CA LEU A 64 -16.99 -8.09 9.40
C LEU A 64 -18.01 -7.68 8.32
N VAL A 65 -18.60 -6.49 8.44
CA VAL A 65 -19.59 -5.96 7.50
C VAL A 65 -18.96 -5.66 6.14
N GLU A 66 -17.73 -5.14 6.12
CA GLU A 66 -16.97 -4.89 4.89
C GLU A 66 -16.47 -6.19 4.26
N GLU A 67 -16.06 -7.17 5.08
CA GLU A 67 -15.68 -8.50 4.60
C GLU A 67 -16.87 -9.23 3.97
N ASP A 68 -18.08 -9.11 4.54
CA ASP A 68 -19.32 -9.64 3.94
C ASP A 68 -19.65 -8.95 2.61
N ALA A 69 -19.59 -7.62 2.57
CA ALA A 69 -19.88 -6.84 1.37
C ALA A 69 -18.90 -7.12 0.23
N SER A 70 -17.60 -7.20 0.55
CA SER A 70 -16.57 -7.57 -0.43
C SER A 70 -16.75 -9.01 -0.91
N LEU A 71 -17.06 -9.97 -0.03
CA LEU A 71 -17.36 -11.34 -0.44
C LEU A 71 -18.57 -11.42 -1.38
N ARG A 72 -19.65 -10.68 -1.10
CA ARG A 72 -20.83 -10.58 -1.98
C ARG A 72 -20.47 -10.04 -3.37
N LEU A 73 -19.65 -8.99 -3.44
CA LEU A 73 -19.20 -8.41 -4.70
C LEU A 73 -18.37 -9.41 -5.51
N VAL A 74 -17.45 -10.13 -4.87
CA VAL A 74 -16.63 -11.10 -5.59
C VAL A 74 -17.48 -12.28 -6.06
N MET A 75 -18.43 -12.76 -5.25
CA MET A 75 -19.38 -13.79 -5.65
C MET A 75 -20.25 -13.35 -6.83
N TYR A 76 -20.65 -12.06 -6.88
CA TYR A 76 -21.35 -11.47 -8.01
C TYR A 76 -20.54 -11.56 -9.31
N LEU A 77 -19.28 -11.13 -9.26
CA LEU A 77 -18.40 -11.18 -10.44
C LEU A 77 -18.22 -12.62 -10.92
N GLN A 78 -18.11 -13.58 -10.01
CA GLN A 78 -18.03 -14.99 -10.36
C GLN A 78 -19.33 -15.51 -11.01
N ALA A 79 -20.50 -15.09 -10.50
CA ALA A 79 -21.78 -15.42 -11.10
C ALA A 79 -21.90 -14.86 -12.53
N GLN A 80 -21.46 -13.62 -12.77
CA GLN A 80 -21.44 -13.05 -14.12
C GLN A 80 -20.56 -13.85 -15.09
N LYS A 81 -19.39 -14.32 -14.63
CA LYS A 81 -18.52 -15.17 -15.44
C LYS A 81 -19.18 -16.50 -15.78
N ASN A 82 -19.86 -17.12 -14.81
CA ASN A 82 -20.59 -18.36 -15.02
C ASN A 82 -21.77 -18.16 -15.99
N GLU A 83 -22.49 -17.04 -15.90
CA GLU A 83 -23.54 -16.69 -16.85
C GLU A 83 -22.98 -16.51 -18.26
N GLN A 84 -21.86 -15.80 -18.42
CA GLN A 84 -21.20 -15.63 -19.70
C GLN A 84 -20.77 -16.98 -20.29
N TYR A 85 -20.14 -17.84 -19.49
CA TYR A 85 -19.79 -19.20 -19.91
C TYR A 85 -21.01 -20.00 -20.38
N PHE A 86 -22.14 -19.86 -19.68
CA PHE A 86 -23.40 -20.49 -20.07
C PHE A 86 -23.93 -19.94 -21.41
N PHE A 87 -23.83 -18.64 -21.65
CA PHE A 87 -24.18 -18.05 -22.95
C PHE A 87 -23.30 -18.58 -24.09
N ASP A 88 -22.01 -18.78 -23.83
CA ASP A 88 -21.03 -19.19 -24.84
C ASP A 88 -21.11 -20.70 -25.15
N THR A 89 -21.32 -21.54 -24.13
CA THR A 89 -21.26 -23.01 -24.26
C THR A 89 -22.62 -23.71 -24.17
N GLY A 90 -23.65 -23.03 -23.69
CA GLY A 90 -24.97 -23.59 -23.42
C GLY A 90 -25.05 -24.48 -22.17
N ALA A 91 -23.99 -24.55 -21.37
CA ALA A 91 -23.91 -25.38 -20.17
C ALA A 91 -23.30 -24.63 -18.99
N VAL A 92 -23.69 -25.02 -17.77
CA VAL A 92 -23.08 -24.51 -16.54
C VAL A 92 -21.69 -25.13 -16.35
N PRO A 93 -20.68 -24.35 -15.92
CA PRO A 93 -19.33 -24.86 -15.67
C PRO A 93 -19.33 -25.96 -14.60
N ILE A 94 -18.53 -27.00 -14.78
CA ILE A 94 -18.40 -28.09 -13.81
C ILE A 94 -17.49 -27.64 -12.67
N GLU A 95 -16.42 -26.94 -13.02
CA GLU A 95 -15.49 -26.30 -12.10
C GLU A 95 -15.52 -24.79 -12.28
N LEU A 96 -15.27 -24.03 -11.20
CA LEU A 96 -15.25 -22.56 -11.27
C LEU A 96 -14.22 -22.04 -12.28
N ASP A 97 -13.10 -22.75 -12.42
CA ASP A 97 -12.01 -22.40 -13.32
C ASP A 97 -12.38 -22.57 -14.81
N ASP A 98 -13.42 -23.36 -15.14
CA ASP A 98 -13.91 -23.50 -16.52
C ASP A 98 -14.44 -22.17 -17.07
N ALA A 99 -15.07 -21.36 -16.20
CA ALA A 99 -15.53 -20.01 -16.52
C ALA A 99 -14.40 -18.95 -16.33
N GLY A 100 -13.15 -19.39 -16.18
CA GLY A 100 -11.97 -18.58 -15.91
C GLY A 100 -11.59 -18.52 -14.43
N PRO A 101 -10.48 -17.87 -14.05
CA PRO A 101 -9.86 -18.02 -12.72
C PRO A 101 -10.82 -17.81 -11.56
N ALA A 102 -10.96 -18.84 -10.71
CA ALA A 102 -11.80 -18.80 -9.53
C ALA A 102 -11.19 -17.92 -8.44
N PHE A 103 -12.04 -17.20 -7.71
CA PHE A 103 -11.61 -16.52 -6.51
C PHE A 103 -11.40 -17.52 -5.37
N ARG A 104 -10.39 -17.26 -4.54
CA ARG A 104 -10.01 -18.17 -3.44
C ARG A 104 -11.14 -18.30 -2.42
N GLY A 105 -11.42 -19.54 -2.00
CA GLY A 105 -12.49 -19.82 -1.05
C GLY A 105 -13.89 -19.86 -1.68
N MET A 106 -13.98 -19.97 -3.01
CA MET A 106 -15.24 -20.19 -3.72
C MET A 106 -15.38 -21.63 -4.18
N GLU A 107 -16.61 -22.13 -4.11
CA GLU A 107 -17.01 -23.43 -4.62
C GLU A 107 -18.30 -23.25 -5.46
N CYS A 108 -18.35 -23.85 -6.64
CA CYS A 108 -19.58 -23.91 -7.45
C CYS A 108 -20.16 -25.32 -7.34
N ILE A 109 -21.44 -25.38 -7.01
CA ILE A 109 -22.22 -26.61 -6.98
C ILE A 109 -23.24 -26.50 -8.10
N ARG A 110 -23.09 -27.35 -9.11
CA ARG A 110 -24.08 -27.47 -10.17
C ARG A 110 -25.32 -28.18 -9.64
N LEU A 111 -26.49 -27.54 -9.77
CA LEU A 111 -27.78 -28.10 -9.34
C LEU A 111 -28.48 -28.77 -10.53
N THR A 112 -28.50 -28.09 -11.67
CA THR A 112 -29.12 -28.53 -12.93
C THR A 112 -28.18 -28.21 -14.10
N ASN A 113 -28.57 -28.49 -15.34
CA ASN A 113 -27.84 -28.04 -16.54
C ASN A 113 -27.86 -26.51 -16.73
N ARG A 114 -28.75 -25.80 -16.03
CA ARG A 114 -28.91 -24.33 -16.10
C ARG A 114 -28.78 -23.63 -14.75
N ASP A 115 -28.91 -24.37 -13.66
CA ASP A 115 -28.91 -23.82 -12.31
C ASP A 115 -27.66 -24.22 -11.54
N TYR A 116 -27.14 -23.29 -10.77
CA TYR A 116 -25.95 -23.48 -9.96
C TYR A 116 -26.03 -22.71 -8.65
N ARG A 117 -25.19 -23.11 -7.70
CA ARG A 117 -25.02 -22.44 -6.42
C ARG A 117 -23.55 -22.13 -6.22
N ILE A 118 -23.24 -20.89 -5.87
CA ILE A 118 -21.90 -20.47 -5.49
C ILE A 118 -21.85 -20.36 -3.97
N LEU A 119 -20.88 -21.04 -3.37
CA LEU A 119 -20.52 -20.87 -1.96
C LEU A 119 -19.25 -20.02 -1.90
N GLY A 120 -19.31 -18.91 -1.17
CA GLY A 120 -18.15 -18.08 -0.86
C GLY A 120 -17.80 -18.22 0.62
N ARG A 121 -16.53 -18.47 0.92
CA ARG A 121 -16.02 -18.62 2.29
C ARG A 121 -14.78 -17.76 2.50
N THR A 122 -14.81 -16.94 3.54
CA THR A 122 -13.60 -16.38 4.15
C THR A 122 -13.33 -17.09 5.47
N ARG A 123 -12.33 -16.63 6.24
CA ARG A 123 -12.05 -17.17 7.57
C ARG A 123 -13.16 -16.91 8.58
N ARG A 124 -14.01 -15.91 8.33
CA ARG A 124 -14.99 -15.41 9.30
C ARG A 124 -16.42 -15.40 8.75
N VAL A 125 -16.60 -15.40 7.43
CA VAL A 125 -17.91 -15.26 6.78
C VAL A 125 -18.10 -16.41 5.79
N THR A 126 -19.32 -16.95 5.73
CA THR A 126 -19.73 -17.93 4.71
C THR A 126 -21.04 -17.47 4.11
N LEU A 127 -21.07 -17.37 2.78
CA LEU A 127 -22.24 -16.97 2.01
C LEU A 127 -22.57 -18.02 0.95
N SER A 128 -23.85 -18.09 0.62
CA SER A 128 -24.38 -18.96 -0.44
C SER A 128 -25.24 -18.13 -1.36
N TYR A 129 -24.96 -18.20 -2.66
CA TYR A 129 -25.77 -17.60 -3.72
C TYR A 129 -26.33 -18.70 -4.63
N SER A 130 -27.61 -18.63 -4.96
CA SER A 130 -28.27 -19.55 -5.88
C SER A 130 -28.64 -18.80 -7.16
N SER A 131 -28.39 -19.38 -8.34
CA SER A 131 -28.73 -18.76 -9.64
C SER A 131 -30.24 -18.55 -9.85
N VAL A 132 -31.06 -19.22 -9.05
CA VAL A 132 -32.53 -19.06 -9.02
C VAL A 132 -32.92 -17.74 -8.34
N ASP A 133 -32.08 -17.23 -7.45
CA ASP A 133 -32.32 -15.98 -6.74
C ASP A 133 -31.82 -14.79 -7.55
N PRO A 134 -32.57 -13.67 -7.57
CA PRO A 134 -32.14 -12.46 -8.27
C PRO A 134 -30.81 -11.96 -7.72
N LEU A 135 -29.81 -11.88 -8.60
CA LEU A 135 -28.45 -11.52 -8.23
C LEU A 135 -28.35 -10.09 -7.64
N ASN A 136 -29.23 -9.18 -8.06
CA ASN A 136 -29.33 -7.82 -7.53
C ASN A 136 -29.75 -7.76 -6.06
N ILE A 137 -30.57 -8.71 -5.57
CA ILE A 137 -30.98 -8.79 -4.17
C ILE A 137 -29.82 -9.26 -3.30
N PHE A 138 -29.05 -10.23 -3.80
CA PHE A 138 -27.88 -10.77 -3.11
C PHE A 138 -26.79 -9.70 -2.90
N VAL A 139 -26.55 -8.87 -3.91
CA VAL A 139 -25.56 -7.78 -3.86
C VAL A 139 -26.08 -6.52 -3.19
N GLY A 140 -27.36 -6.17 -3.34
CA GLY A 140 -27.94 -4.94 -2.80
C GLY A 140 -27.74 -4.77 -1.29
N ALA A 141 -27.71 -5.89 -0.54
CA ALA A 141 -27.39 -5.89 0.88
C ALA A 141 -25.91 -5.55 1.20
N GLY A 142 -24.98 -5.83 0.29
CA GLY A 142 -23.55 -5.49 0.42
C GLY A 142 -23.13 -4.19 -0.28
N ALA A 143 -23.85 -3.78 -1.33
CA ALA A 143 -23.54 -2.57 -2.10
C ALA A 143 -23.68 -1.27 -1.28
N SER A 144 -24.63 -1.24 -0.35
CA SER A 144 -24.83 -0.11 0.57
C SER A 144 -23.63 0.14 1.48
N VAL A 145 -22.82 -0.88 1.78
CA VAL A 145 -21.63 -0.78 2.63
C VAL A 145 -20.44 -0.24 1.83
N LEU A 146 -20.31 -0.64 0.57
CA LEU A 146 -19.21 -0.22 -0.31
C LEU A 146 -19.33 1.26 -0.73
N ASP A 147 -20.55 1.76 -0.93
CA ASP A 147 -20.81 3.16 -1.32
C ASP A 147 -20.35 4.16 -0.23
N VAL A 148 -20.51 3.78 1.04
CA VAL A 148 -20.01 4.56 2.21
C VAL A 148 -18.48 4.65 2.22
N MET A 149 -17.79 3.66 1.64
CA MET A 149 -16.33 3.57 1.62
C MET A 149 -15.70 4.41 0.51
N THR A 150 -16.39 4.62 -0.61
CA THR A 150 -15.90 5.42 -1.75
C THR A 150 -16.00 6.94 -1.53
N LEU A 151 -16.66 7.38 -0.47
CA LEU A 151 -16.91 8.79 -0.15
C LEU A 151 -15.98 9.37 0.94
N ASN A 152 -14.96 8.63 1.39
CA ASN A 152 -14.05 9.05 2.46
C ASN A 152 -12.58 9.07 2.02
#